data_AF-A0A440AY03-F1
#
_entry.id   AF-A0A440AY03-F1
#
_cell.length_a   1.000
_cell.length_b   1.000
_cell.length_c   1.000
_cell.angle_alpha   90.00
_cell.angle_beta   90.00
_cell.angle_gamma   90.00
#
_symmetry.space_group_name_H-M   'P 1'
#
loop_
_entity.id
_entity.type
_entity.pdbx_description
1 polymer ?
#
loop_
_entity_poly.entity_id
_entity_poly.type
_entity_poly.pdbx_seq_one_letter_code
_entity_poly.pdbx_strand_id
1 'polypeptide(L)'
;MTPKQKELLVRAQLTDRLFPQGGEYHTAAALWRKGWVFDAWSIGRENVTPEGIAALEQHCPPIEIYHVGFSDLLLVKGQPVARILDGQRKQMENLLANPGL
;
A
#
# COMPACT_ATOMS: atom_id res chain seq x y z
N MET A 1 5.70 4.17 -10.43
CA MET A 1 4.32 4.03 -9.89
C MET A 1 3.81 5.38 -9.44
N THR A 2 2.52 5.71 -9.65
CA THR A 2 1.93 6.97 -9.16
C THR A 2 1.52 6.85 -7.68
N PRO A 3 1.38 7.98 -6.94
CA PRO A 3 0.91 7.94 -5.55
C PRO A 3 -0.43 7.21 -5.39
N LYS A 4 -1.38 7.43 -6.32
CA LYS A 4 -2.69 6.78 -6.25
C LYS A 4 -2.64 5.27 -6.56
N GLN A 5 -1.75 4.84 -7.45
CA GLN A 5 -1.52 3.42 -7.70
C GLN A 5 -0.99 2.70 -6.46
N LYS A 6 -0.01 3.32 -5.79
CA LYS A 6 0.52 2.82 -4.51
C LYS A 6 -0.57 2.76 -3.45
N GLU A 7 -1.31 3.85 -3.27
CA GLU A 7 -2.40 3.92 -2.28
C GLU A 7 -3.40 2.78 -2.48
N LEU A 8 -3.82 2.53 -3.72
CA LEU A 8 -4.80 1.49 -4.03
C LEU A 8 -4.25 0.08 -3.78
N LEU A 9 -2.99 -0.19 -4.14
CA LEU A 9 -2.32 -1.48 -3.88
C LEU A 9 -2.06 -1.71 -2.38
N VAL A 10 -1.74 -0.67 -1.63
CA VAL A 10 -1.60 -0.75 -0.16
C VAL A 10 -2.97 -1.02 0.48
N ARG A 11 -4.01 -0.28 0.09
CA ARG A 11 -5.39 -0.49 0.58
C ARG A 11 -5.90 -1.88 0.25
N ALA A 12 -5.59 -2.41 -0.93
CA ALA A 12 -5.98 -3.76 -1.33
C ALA A 12 -5.44 -4.83 -0.37
N GLN A 13 -4.24 -4.65 0.18
CA GLN A 13 -3.65 -5.63 1.11
C GLN A 13 -4.28 -5.62 2.51
N LEU A 14 -5.01 -4.56 2.85
CA LEU A 14 -5.69 -4.39 4.15
C LEU A 14 -7.07 -5.06 4.22
N THR A 15 -7.63 -5.47 3.09
CA THR A 15 -8.98 -6.04 3.01
C THR A 15 -9.02 -7.21 2.02
N ASP A 16 -9.91 -8.17 2.26
CA ASP A 16 -10.15 -9.26 1.31
C ASP A 16 -10.84 -8.76 0.04
N ARG A 17 -11.53 -7.62 0.14
CA ARG A 17 -12.20 -6.98 -1.00
C ARG A 17 -12.25 -5.47 -0.85
N LEU A 18 -11.71 -4.75 -1.83
CA LEU A 18 -11.87 -3.30 -1.97
C LEU A 18 -12.64 -3.01 -3.26
N PHE A 19 -13.74 -2.28 -3.16
CA PHE A 19 -14.41 -1.70 -4.32
C PHE A 19 -13.83 -0.31 -4.59
N PRO A 20 -13.28 -0.05 -5.79
CA PRO A 20 -12.81 1.28 -6.16
C PRO A 20 -13.95 2.31 -6.00
N GLN A 21 -13.65 3.42 -5.34
CA GLN A 21 -14.61 4.51 -5.19
C GLN A 21 -14.64 5.41 -6.44
N GLY A 22 -15.57 6.37 -6.49
CA GLY A 22 -15.70 7.30 -7.61
C GLY A 22 -14.36 7.97 -7.95
N GLY A 23 -13.91 7.83 -9.20
CA GLY A 23 -12.61 8.33 -9.69
C GLY A 23 -11.44 7.35 -9.55
N GLU A 24 -11.56 6.29 -8.74
CA GLU A 24 -10.49 5.29 -8.55
C GLU A 24 -10.48 4.24 -9.67
N TYR A 25 -11.60 4.06 -10.38
CA TYR A 25 -11.73 3.06 -11.45
C TYR A 25 -10.69 3.24 -12.56
N HIS A 26 -10.35 4.48 -12.93
CA HIS A 26 -9.28 4.73 -13.92
C HIS A 26 -7.92 4.23 -13.43
N THR A 27 -7.65 4.36 -12.12
CA THR A 27 -6.42 3.85 -11.51
C THR A 27 -6.46 2.33 -11.43
N ALA A 28 -7.57 1.75 -11.00
CA ALA A 28 -7.79 0.30 -10.99
C ALA A 28 -7.57 -0.34 -12.37
N ALA A 29 -8.16 0.24 -13.41
CA ALA A 29 -7.97 -0.20 -14.79
C ALA A 29 -6.51 -0.04 -15.25
N ALA A 30 -5.78 0.96 -14.76
CA ALA A 30 -4.36 1.12 -15.06
C ALA A 30 -3.50 0.05 -14.36
N LEU A 31 -3.84 -0.34 -13.13
CA LEU A 31 -3.18 -1.47 -12.43
C LEU A 31 -3.44 -2.79 -13.16
N TRP A 32 -4.68 -3.02 -13.57
CA TRP A 32 -5.06 -4.23 -14.32
C TRP A 32 -4.33 -4.33 -15.65
N ARG A 33 -4.25 -3.24 -16.43
CA ARG A 33 -3.45 -3.19 -17.68
C ARG A 33 -1.96 -3.45 -17.47
N LYS A 34 -1.44 -3.18 -16.27
CA LYS A 34 -0.05 -3.48 -15.88
C LYS A 34 0.14 -4.91 -15.37
N GLY A 35 -0.94 -5.68 -15.24
CA GLY A 35 -0.92 -7.02 -14.64
C GLY A 35 -0.65 -7.01 -13.14
N TRP A 36 -0.84 -5.88 -12.45
CA TRP A 36 -0.60 -5.76 -11.00
C TRP A 36 -1.79 -6.22 -10.16
N VAL A 37 -2.97 -6.33 -10.78
CA VAL A 37 -4.19 -6.85 -10.18
C VAL A 37 -4.92 -7.74 -11.18
N PHE A 38 -5.61 -8.78 -10.71
CA PHE A 38 -6.39 -9.69 -11.55
C PHE A 38 -7.71 -9.07 -12.04
N ASP A 39 -8.31 -8.16 -11.27
CA ASP A 39 -9.58 -7.50 -11.57
C ASP A 39 -9.52 -6.00 -11.25
N ALA A 40 -10.08 -5.18 -12.13
CA ALA A 40 -10.20 -3.73 -11.98
C ALA A 40 -11.44 -3.30 -11.17
N TRP A 41 -12.43 -4.19 -10.99
CA TRP A 41 -13.65 -3.89 -10.24
C TRP A 41 -13.58 -4.28 -8.76
N SER A 42 -12.62 -5.14 -8.41
CA SER A 42 -12.44 -5.68 -7.07
C SER A 42 -10.95 -5.83 -6.80
N ILE A 43 -10.42 -5.09 -5.83
CA ILE A 43 -8.97 -5.05 -5.57
C ILE A 43 -8.73 -5.40 -4.11
N GLY A 44 -8.94 -6.65 -3.77
CA GLY A 44 -8.59 -7.20 -2.46
C GLY A 44 -7.21 -7.84 -2.45
N ARG A 45 -6.79 -8.32 -1.28
CA ARG A 45 -5.52 -9.02 -1.09
C ARG A 45 -5.35 -10.17 -2.09
N GLU A 46 -6.40 -10.96 -2.32
CA GLU A 46 -6.38 -12.09 -3.24
C GLU A 46 -6.31 -11.67 -4.71
N ASN A 47 -6.64 -10.41 -5.02
CA ASN A 47 -6.63 -9.88 -6.38
C ASN A 47 -5.35 -9.13 -6.73
N VAL A 48 -4.45 -8.90 -5.78
CA VAL A 48 -3.12 -8.34 -6.09
C VAL A 48 -2.22 -9.47 -6.58
N THR A 49 -1.61 -9.27 -7.75
CA THR A 49 -0.74 -10.29 -8.35
C THR A 49 0.66 -10.25 -7.73
N PRO A 50 1.47 -11.31 -7.90
CA PRO A 50 2.90 -11.27 -7.54
C PRO A 50 3.64 -10.09 -8.19
N GLU A 51 3.30 -9.71 -9.42
CA GLU A 51 3.86 -8.56 -10.13
C GLU A 51 3.46 -7.23 -9.48
N GLY A 52 2.23 -7.14 -8.94
CA GLY A 52 1.76 -6.00 -8.17
C GLY A 52 2.53 -5.83 -6.85
N ILE A 53 2.83 -6.93 -6.17
CA ILE A 53 3.68 -6.93 -4.98
C ILE A 53 5.11 -6.53 -5.35
N ALA A 54 5.70 -7.13 -6.38
CA ALA A 54 7.04 -6.78 -6.85
C ALA A 54 7.15 -5.31 -7.26
N ALA A 55 6.11 -4.73 -7.86
CA ALA A 55 6.05 -3.31 -8.18
C ALA A 55 6.08 -2.43 -6.92
N LEU A 56 5.43 -2.84 -5.83
CA LEU A 56 5.55 -2.16 -4.53
C LEU A 56 6.98 -2.23 -4.01
N GLU A 57 7.60 -3.42 -4.03
CA GLU A 57 8.98 -3.60 -3.55
C GLU A 57 9.98 -2.76 -4.36
N GLN A 58 9.78 -2.63 -5.67
CA GLN A 58 10.69 -1.89 -6.55
C GLN A 58 10.56 -0.37 -6.42
N HIS A 59 9.34 0.13 -6.14
CA HIS A 59 9.05 1.56 -6.17
C HIS A 59 8.89 2.20 -4.78
N CYS A 60 8.84 1.40 -3.71
CA CYS A 60 8.73 1.89 -2.35
C CYS A 60 10.07 1.76 -1.61
N PRO A 61 10.36 2.63 -0.63
CA PRO A 61 11.45 2.42 0.30
C PRO A 61 11.37 1.05 1.00
N PRO A 62 12.50 0.48 1.44
CA PRO A 62 12.51 -0.78 2.18
C PRO A 62 11.65 -0.75 3.45
N ILE A 63 11.62 0.38 4.15
CA ILE A 63 10.76 0.63 5.31
C ILE A 63 10.26 2.07 5.23
N GLU A 64 8.96 2.30 5.44
CA GLU A 64 8.38 3.64 5.48
C GLU A 64 7.12 3.70 6.35
N ILE A 65 6.79 4.91 6.82
CA ILE A 65 5.50 5.20 7.43
C ILE A 65 4.60 5.81 6.35
N TYR A 66 3.51 5.14 6.04
CA TYR A 66 2.57 5.56 4.99
C TYR A 66 1.22 5.93 5.58
N HIS A 67 0.75 7.13 5.27
CA HIS A 67 -0.56 7.62 5.69
C HIS A 67 -1.63 7.20 4.68
N VAL A 68 -2.67 6.51 5.13
CA VAL A 68 -3.80 6.13 4.29
C VAL A 68 -5.12 6.31 5.05
N GLY A 69 -6.03 7.10 4.48
CA GLY A 69 -7.29 7.46 5.13
C GLY A 69 -7.04 8.18 6.47
N PHE A 70 -7.40 7.54 7.57
CA PHE A 70 -7.24 8.06 8.94
C PHE A 70 -6.19 7.29 9.75
N SER A 71 -5.30 6.55 9.08
CA SER A 71 -4.35 5.67 9.77
C SER A 71 -2.95 5.80 9.18
N ASP A 72 -1.96 5.71 10.06
CA ASP A 72 -0.57 5.54 9.70
C ASP A 72 -0.21 4.05 9.71
N LEU A 73 0.45 3.59 8.66
CA LEU A 73 0.88 2.21 8.48
C LEU A 73 2.39 2.16 8.43
N LEU A 74 2.96 1.17 9.09
CA LEU A 74 4.33 0.75 8.80
C LEU A 74 4.29 -0.13 7.56
N LEU A 75 4.98 0.29 6.50
CA LEU A 75 5.20 -0.52 5.32
C LEU A 75 6.62 -1.08 5.33
N VAL A 76 6.75 -2.35 4.95
CA VAL A 76 8.04 -2.99 4.66
C VAL A 76 7.99 -3.43 3.20
N LYS A 77 8.94 -2.96 2.39
CA LYS A 77 8.97 -3.13 0.94
C LYS A 77 7.64 -2.77 0.27
N GLY A 78 7.01 -1.69 0.74
CA GLY A 78 5.71 -1.22 0.25
C GLY A 78 4.48 -2.05 0.68
N GLN A 79 4.65 -3.11 1.48
CA GLN A 79 3.55 -3.92 2.02
C GLN A 79 3.21 -3.52 3.46
N PRO A 80 1.92 -3.39 3.84
CA PRO A 80 1.55 -3.02 5.19
C PRO A 80 1.78 -4.18 6.18
N VAL A 81 2.61 -3.94 7.20
CA VAL A 81 2.92 -4.95 8.23
C VAL A 81 2.27 -4.64 9.58
N ALA A 82 2.06 -3.37 9.90
CA ALA A 82 1.45 -2.95 11.15
C ALA A 82 0.76 -1.59 11.00
N ARG A 83 -0.30 -1.37 11.79
CA ARG A 83 -0.85 -0.05 12.03
C ARG A 83 -0.06 0.64 13.14
N ILE A 84 0.25 1.91 12.95
CA ILE A 84 0.83 2.77 13.98
C ILE A 84 -0.32 3.34 14.81
N LEU A 85 -0.19 3.25 16.13
CA LEU A 85 -1.17 3.79 17.06
C LEU A 85 -1.18 5.32 16.98
N ASP A 86 -2.35 5.91 17.20
CA ASP A 86 -2.55 7.35 17.14
C ASP A 86 -1.59 8.06 18.14
N GLY A 87 -0.89 9.09 17.69
CA GLY A 87 0.12 9.80 18.49
C GLY A 87 1.51 9.14 18.55
N GLN A 88 1.68 7.90 18.07
CA GLN A 88 2.96 7.18 18.11
C GLN A 88 3.85 7.40 16.87
N ARG A 89 3.39 8.20 15.90
CA ARG A 89 4.11 8.44 14.63
C ARG A 89 5.55 8.91 14.85
N LYS A 90 5.75 9.99 15.62
CA LYS A 90 7.10 10.56 15.88
C LYS A 90 8.02 9.57 16.58
N GLN A 91 7.50 8.76 17.51
CA GLN A 91 8.28 7.73 18.17
C GLN A 91 8.75 6.67 17.18
N MET A 92 7.87 6.24 16.27
CA MET A 92 8.24 5.30 15.20
C MET A 92 9.27 5.91 14.24
N GLU A 93 9.12 7.18 13.84
CA GLU A 93 10.09 7.89 13.00
C GLU A 93 11.48 7.91 13.65
N ASN A 94 11.56 8.18 14.96
CA ASN A 94 12.81 8.18 15.72
C ASN A 94 13.44 6.77 15.83
N LEU A 95 12.63 5.73 15.98
CA LEU A 95 13.12 4.34 16.00
C LEU A 95 13.70 3.94 14.64
N LEU A 96 13.02 4.30 13.54
CA LEU A 96 13.48 4.00 12.18
C LEU A 96 14.73 4.81 11.79
N ALA A 97 14.91 6.01 12.36
CA ALA A 97 16.09 6.84 12.14
C ALA A 97 17.33 6.39 12.93
N ASN A 98 17.17 5.56 13.98
CA ASN A 98 18.24 5.07 14.83
C ASN A 98 18.44 3.55 14.63
N PRO A 99 19.24 3.12 13.65
CA PRO A 99 19.51 1.69 13.39
C PRO A 99 20.38 1.01 14.47
N GLY A 100 20.57 1.62 15.65
CA GLY A 100 21.50 1.20 16.70
C GLY A 100 20.88 0.45 17.87
N LEU A 101 19.79 -0.29 17.66
CA LEU A 101 19.23 -1.26 18.62
C LEU A 101 19.54 -2.69 18.19
#